data_AF-Q9K5P8-F1
#
_entry.id   AF-Q9K5P8-F1
#
_cell.length_a   1.000
_cell.length_b   1.000
_cell.length_c   1.000
_cell.angle_alpha   90.00
_cell.angle_beta   90.00
_cell.angle_gamma   90.00
#
_symmetry.space_group_name_H-M   'P 1'
#
loop_
_entity.id
_entity.type
_entity.pdbx_description
1 polymer ?
#
loop_
_entity_poly.entity_id
_entity_poly.type
_entity_poly.pdbx_seq_one_letter_code
_entity_poly.pdbx_strand_id
1 'polypeptide(L)'
;MYVILFVGLILFFYYVLYLKKAEGGEDESAIMLPIARFLCFSGSVAFFAWMLFDLDPLYWLAVYSVICLAFCFQAKRKKAILLCMFLFLYIARIPMTEASILAHMNEQERYACAHDLECVEVTSSVGPDGAYRTKVERYDVDTSVAWYGLFSIGLMDMIGDDGTKKTITSVNIGGYWIDL
;
A
#
# COMPACT_ATOMS: atom_id res chain seq x y z
N MET A 1 16.09 -18.88 1.42
CA MET A 1 17.10 -18.41 0.44
C MET A 1 16.92 -16.94 0.10
N TYR A 2 15.72 -16.50 -0.30
CA TYR A 2 15.43 -15.09 -0.64
C TYR A 2 15.72 -14.08 0.47
N VAL A 3 15.45 -14.44 1.74
CA VAL A 3 15.74 -13.57 2.89
C VAL A 3 17.24 -13.28 3.03
N ILE A 4 18.10 -14.30 2.90
CA ILE A 4 19.56 -14.14 3.01
C ILE A 4 20.09 -13.27 1.87
N LEU A 5 19.60 -13.51 0.64
CA LEU A 5 19.92 -12.69 -0.52
C LEU A 5 19.50 -11.23 -0.30
N PHE A 6 18.30 -11.01 0.23
CA PHE A 6 17.76 -9.68 0.48
C PHE A 6 18.55 -8.92 1.55
N VAL A 7 18.91 -9.59 2.65
CA VAL A 7 19.82 -9.02 3.66
C VAL A 7 21.18 -8.66 3.04
N GLY A 8 21.73 -9.54 2.19
CA GLY A 8 22.95 -9.26 1.45
C GLY A 8 22.83 -8.02 0.55
N LEU A 9 21.70 -7.84 -0.14
CA LEU A 9 21.43 -6.66 -0.95
C LEU A 9 21.32 -5.38 -0.11
N ILE A 10 20.63 -5.42 1.03
CA ILE A 10 20.55 -4.28 1.96
C ILE A 10 21.95 -3.86 2.40
N LEU A 11 22.76 -4.82 2.84
CA LEU A 11 24.14 -4.56 3.26
C LEU A 11 25.00 -4.03 2.12
N PHE A 12 24.83 -4.57 0.91
CA PHE A 12 25.53 -4.09 -0.29
C PHE A 12 25.19 -2.64 -0.60
N PHE A 13 23.90 -2.27 -0.67
CA PHE A 13 23.48 -0.90 -0.95
C PHE A 13 23.88 0.06 0.17
N TYR A 14 23.79 -0.38 1.44
CA TYR A 14 24.25 0.41 2.57
C TYR A 14 25.75 0.69 2.47
N TYR A 15 26.54 -0.34 2.16
CA TYR A 15 27.98 -0.20 1.95
C TYR A 15 28.28 0.77 0.81
N VAL A 16 27.67 0.59 -0.37
CA VAL A 16 27.94 1.41 -1.55
C VAL A 16 27.53 2.88 -1.35
N LEU A 17 26.41 3.15 -0.68
CA LEU A 17 25.86 4.50 -0.57
C LEU A 17 26.34 5.28 0.66
N TYR A 18 26.70 4.60 1.75
CA TYR A 18 27.03 5.25 3.02
C TYR A 18 28.45 4.97 3.52
N LEU A 19 29.04 3.81 3.22
CA LEU A 19 30.37 3.44 3.77
C LEU A 19 31.50 3.61 2.75
N LYS A 20 31.22 3.42 1.47
CA LYS A 20 32.20 3.63 0.41
C LYS A 20 32.48 5.13 0.28
N LYS A 21 33.60 5.59 0.83
CA LYS A 21 34.09 6.96 0.61
C LYS A 21 34.18 7.22 -0.89
N ALA A 22 33.55 8.30 -1.35
CA ALA A 22 33.77 8.79 -2.70
C ALA A 22 35.25 9.19 -2.84
N GLU A 23 35.95 8.55 -3.77
CA GLU A 23 37.30 8.97 -4.19
C GLU A 23 37.16 10.27 -5.00
N GLY A 24 37.02 11.37 -4.27
CA GLY A 24 36.79 12.68 -4.85
C GLY A 24 35.96 13.48 -3.86
N GLY A 25 36.56 14.53 -3.30
CA GLY A 25 35.97 15.35 -2.24
C GLY A 25 34.55 15.77 -2.58
N GLU A 26 33.59 15.03 -2.02
CA GLU A 26 32.20 15.45 -2.02
C GLU A 26 32.10 16.62 -1.05
N ASP A 27 31.68 17.76 -1.58
CA ASP A 27 31.25 18.88 -0.79
C ASP A 27 29.99 18.45 -0.01
N GLU A 28 30.21 17.86 1.18
CA GLU A 28 29.16 17.42 2.11
C GLU A 28 28.21 18.55 2.53
N SER A 29 28.49 19.80 2.16
CA SER A 29 27.65 20.97 2.43
C SER A 29 26.38 21.03 1.58
N ALA A 30 26.24 20.21 0.53
CA ALA A 30 25.02 20.14 -0.26
C ALA A 30 23.93 19.33 0.49
N ILE A 31 22.98 20.02 1.12
CA ILE A 31 21.78 19.46 1.79
C ILE A 31 21.06 18.36 0.95
N MET A 32 21.18 18.42 -0.38
CA MET A 32 20.57 17.47 -1.30
C MET A 32 21.25 16.10 -1.35
N LEU A 33 22.54 15.98 -1.00
CA LEU A 33 23.29 14.73 -1.14
C LEU A 33 22.82 13.64 -0.16
N PRO A 34 22.61 13.92 1.16
CA PRO A 34 22.04 12.93 2.07
C PRO A 34 20.63 12.48 1.68
N ILE A 35 19.80 13.41 1.18
CA ILE A 35 18.44 13.12 0.71
C ILE A 35 18.48 12.20 -0.52
N ALA A 36 19.35 12.51 -1.49
CA ALA A 36 19.53 11.67 -2.68
C ALA A 36 20.02 10.26 -2.33
N ARG A 37 20.98 10.13 -1.39
CA ARG A 37 21.45 8.81 -0.91
C ARG A 37 20.34 8.02 -0.26
N PHE A 38 19.56 8.67 0.59
CA PHE A 38 18.40 8.04 1.23
C PHE A 38 17.38 7.55 0.20
N LEU A 39 17.01 8.38 -0.77
CA LEU A 39 16.06 8.01 -1.83
C LEU A 39 16.58 6.88 -2.73
N CYS A 40 17.87 6.88 -3.07
CA CYS A 40 18.49 5.79 -3.81
C CYS A 40 18.49 4.49 -3.01
N PHE A 41 18.80 4.55 -1.72
CA PHE A 41 18.81 3.39 -0.84
C PHE A 41 17.39 2.83 -0.66
N SER A 42 16.43 3.66 -0.25
CA SER A 42 15.05 3.25 -0.04
C SER A 42 14.41 2.74 -1.32
N GLY A 43 14.62 3.42 -2.45
CA GLY A 43 14.10 3.00 -3.75
C GLY A 43 14.66 1.65 -4.21
N SER A 44 15.97 1.44 -4.04
CA SER A 44 16.61 0.16 -4.42
C SER A 44 16.12 -0.98 -3.54
N VAL A 45 16.09 -0.78 -2.21
CA VAL A 45 15.62 -1.80 -1.26
C VAL A 45 14.14 -2.12 -1.53
N ALA A 46 13.30 -1.12 -1.77
CA ALA A 46 11.89 -1.32 -2.07
C ALA A 46 11.68 -2.07 -3.41
N PHE A 47 12.45 -1.75 -4.44
CA PHE A 47 12.40 -2.44 -5.73
C PHE A 47 12.76 -3.93 -5.61
N PHE A 48 13.85 -4.25 -4.90
CA PHE A 48 14.24 -5.65 -4.71
C PHE A 48 13.28 -6.39 -3.77
N ALA A 49 12.73 -5.71 -2.76
CA ALA A 49 11.74 -6.31 -1.88
C ALA A 49 10.45 -6.64 -2.64
N TRP A 50 9.98 -5.74 -3.51
CA TRP A 50 8.88 -6.03 -4.42
C TRP A 50 9.18 -7.23 -5.32
N MET A 51 10.32 -7.24 -6.00
CA MET A 51 10.69 -8.33 -6.93
C MET A 51 10.84 -9.69 -6.23
N LEU A 52 11.30 -9.73 -4.97
CA LEU A 52 11.56 -10.98 -4.24
C LEU A 52 10.36 -11.50 -3.44
N PHE A 53 9.48 -10.60 -2.98
CA PHE A 53 8.38 -10.94 -2.07
C PHE A 53 7.00 -10.62 -2.64
N ASP A 54 6.92 -10.09 -3.87
CA ASP A 54 5.68 -9.74 -4.56
C ASP A 54 4.80 -8.76 -3.77
N LEU A 55 5.45 -7.81 -3.08
CA LEU A 55 4.79 -6.80 -2.27
C LEU A 55 4.55 -5.54 -3.11
N ASP A 56 3.38 -5.46 -3.74
CA ASP A 56 2.92 -4.30 -4.53
C ASP A 56 3.13 -2.93 -3.87
N PRO A 57 2.96 -2.76 -2.54
CA PRO A 57 3.25 -1.51 -1.86
C PRO A 57 4.67 -0.99 -2.10
N LEU A 58 5.64 -1.89 -2.20
CA LEU A 58 7.06 -1.59 -2.31
C LEU A 58 7.46 -1.18 -3.73
N TYR A 59 6.75 -1.66 -4.77
CA TYR A 59 6.93 -1.18 -6.13
C TYR A 59 6.68 0.34 -6.21
N TRP A 60 5.57 0.79 -5.63
CA TRP A 60 5.22 2.20 -5.64
C TRP A 60 6.19 3.05 -4.83
N LEU A 61 6.70 2.54 -3.72
CA LEU A 61 7.74 3.22 -2.95
C LEU A 61 9.02 3.41 -3.79
N ALA A 62 9.39 2.41 -4.61
CA ALA A 62 10.50 2.54 -5.55
C ALA A 62 10.24 3.60 -6.63
N VAL A 63 9.04 3.59 -7.25
CA VAL A 63 8.64 4.60 -8.25
C VAL A 63 8.69 6.02 -7.66
N TYR A 64 8.09 6.23 -6.49
CA TYR A 64 8.10 7.54 -5.83
C TYR A 64 9.51 7.98 -5.45
N SER A 65 10.38 7.06 -5.03
CA SER A 65 11.78 7.37 -4.72
C SER A 65 12.53 7.89 -5.96
N VAL A 66 12.30 7.30 -7.14
CA VAL A 66 12.87 7.77 -8.42
C VAL A 66 12.36 9.17 -8.79
N ILE A 67 11.06 9.41 -8.62
CA ILE A 67 10.45 10.72 -8.90
C ILE A 67 11.02 11.78 -7.96
N CYS A 68 11.11 11.49 -6.66
CA CYS A 68 11.72 12.38 -5.66
C CYS A 68 13.21 12.64 -5.95
N LEU A 69 13.95 11.63 -6.43
CA LEU A 69 15.33 11.80 -6.84
C LEU A 69 15.44 12.75 -8.04
N ALA A 70 14.56 12.59 -9.03
CA ALA A 70 14.48 13.52 -10.15
C ALA A 70 14.15 14.96 -9.68
N PHE A 71 13.33 15.13 -8.64
CA PHE A 71 13.07 16.44 -8.04
C PHE A 71 14.32 17.11 -7.44
N CYS A 72 15.21 16.33 -6.83
CA CYS A 72 16.44 16.83 -6.22
C CYS A 72 17.36 17.49 -7.26
N PHE A 73 17.47 16.90 -8.46
CA PHE A 73 18.46 17.29 -9.47
C PHE A 73 17.94 18.14 -10.64
N GLN A 74 16.64 18.42 -10.72
CA GLN A 74 16.05 19.16 -11.84
C GLN A 74 15.91 20.67 -11.59
N ALA A 75 16.02 21.46 -12.66
CA ALA A 75 15.78 22.91 -12.64
C ALA A 75 14.33 23.24 -12.24
N LYS A 76 14.11 24.41 -11.60
CA LYS A 76 12.80 24.84 -11.05
C LYS A 76 11.61 24.64 -11.99
N ARG A 77 11.79 24.88 -13.30
CA ARG A 77 10.73 24.72 -14.33
C ARG A 77 10.30 23.27 -14.56
N LYS A 78 11.21 22.31 -14.40
CA LYS A 78 10.93 20.86 -14.55
C LYS A 78 10.35 20.23 -13.27
N LYS A 79 10.52 20.89 -12.11
CA LYS A 79 9.93 20.45 -10.83
C LYS A 79 8.39 20.49 -10.87
N ALA A 80 7.79 21.47 -11.54
CA ALA A 80 6.33 21.54 -11.67
C ALA A 80 5.77 20.35 -12.48
N ILE A 81 6.45 19.96 -13.56
CA ILE A 81 6.04 18.79 -14.37
C ILE A 81 6.17 17.50 -13.56
N LEU A 82 7.27 17.33 -12.82
CA LEU A 82 7.44 16.19 -11.92
C LEU A 82 6.41 16.16 -10.80
N LEU A 83 5.96 17.32 -10.30
CA LEU A 83 4.91 17.41 -9.29
C LEU A 83 3.56 17.00 -9.85
N CYS A 84 3.21 17.51 -11.03
CA CYS A 84 1.98 17.10 -11.71
C CYS A 84 2.01 15.60 -12.02
N MET A 85 3.14 15.05 -12.46
CA MET A 85 3.30 13.61 -12.71
C MET A 85 3.18 12.79 -11.41
N PHE A 86 3.80 13.24 -10.33
CA PHE A 86 3.68 12.61 -9.01
C PHE A 86 2.23 12.58 -8.52
N LEU A 87 1.55 13.74 -8.55
CA LEU A 87 0.16 13.86 -8.14
C LEU A 87 -0.77 13.05 -9.04
N PHE A 88 -0.54 13.04 -10.35
CA PHE A 88 -1.30 12.23 -11.29
C PHE A 88 -1.17 10.74 -10.98
N LEU A 89 0.06 10.22 -10.77
CA LEU A 89 0.28 8.82 -10.41
C LEU A 89 -0.33 8.48 -9.05
N TYR A 90 -0.25 9.40 -8.08
CA TYR A 90 -0.89 9.24 -6.79
C TYR A 90 -2.42 9.13 -6.91
N ILE A 91 -3.03 10.03 -7.68
CA ILE A 91 -4.48 10.04 -7.91
C ILE A 91 -4.92 8.79 -8.68
N ALA A 92 -4.18 8.40 -9.72
CA ALA A 92 -4.49 7.24 -10.54
C ALA A 92 -4.47 5.92 -9.76
N ARG A 93 -3.82 5.88 -8.59
CA ARG A 93 -3.75 4.72 -7.72
C ARG A 93 -4.98 4.58 -6.81
N ILE A 94 -5.73 5.66 -6.58
CA ILE A 94 -6.91 5.62 -5.72
C ILE A 94 -8.01 4.88 -6.47
N PRO A 95 -8.44 3.70 -5.99
CA PRO A 95 -9.47 2.96 -6.66
C PRO A 95 -10.80 3.71 -6.57
N MET A 96 -11.52 3.72 -7.69
CA MET A 96 -12.77 4.46 -7.87
C MET A 96 -13.97 3.52 -8.06
N THR A 97 -13.79 2.22 -7.87
CA THR A 97 -14.80 1.20 -8.17
C THR A 97 -15.22 0.45 -6.91
N GLU A 98 -16.48 0.07 -6.86
CA GLU A 98 -17.06 -0.78 -5.81
C GLU A 98 -16.34 -2.13 -5.67
N ALA A 99 -15.90 -2.71 -6.80
CA ALA A 99 -15.10 -3.93 -6.79
C ALA A 99 -13.82 -3.84 -5.92
N SER A 100 -13.26 -2.63 -5.75
CA SER A 100 -12.05 -2.45 -4.95
C SER A 100 -12.28 -2.51 -3.44
N ILE A 101 -13.46 -2.10 -2.95
CA ILE A 101 -13.80 -2.26 -1.53
C ILE A 101 -14.13 -3.72 -1.22
N LEU A 102 -14.80 -4.42 -2.14
CA LEU A 102 -15.04 -5.87 -2.03
C LEU A 102 -13.73 -6.66 -1.99
N ALA A 103 -12.76 -6.29 -2.83
CA ALA A 103 -11.42 -6.89 -2.82
C ALA A 103 -10.72 -6.69 -1.48
N HIS A 104 -10.74 -5.46 -0.92
CA HIS A 104 -10.19 -5.18 0.40
C HIS A 104 -10.84 -6.03 1.50
N MET A 105 -12.15 -6.24 1.45
CA MET A 105 -12.84 -7.09 2.44
C MET A 105 -12.44 -8.56 2.35
N ASN A 106 -12.24 -9.07 1.13
CA ASN A 106 -11.74 -10.43 0.90
C ASN A 106 -10.31 -10.64 1.43
N GLU A 107 -9.49 -9.59 1.53
CA GLU A 107 -8.14 -9.66 2.08
C GLU A 107 -8.12 -9.80 3.62
N GLN A 108 -9.22 -9.46 4.32
CA GLN A 108 -9.23 -9.41 5.79
C GLN A 108 -9.34 -10.77 6.50
N GLU A 109 -9.26 -11.89 5.77
CA GLU A 109 -9.44 -13.29 6.24
C GLU A 109 -10.79 -13.61 6.95
N ARG A 110 -11.52 -12.59 7.39
CA ARG A 110 -12.80 -12.68 8.12
C ARG A 110 -14.01 -12.75 7.19
N TYR A 111 -13.91 -12.15 6.02
CA TYR A 111 -15.00 -12.06 5.05
C TYR A 111 -14.61 -12.73 3.74
N ALA A 112 -15.56 -13.48 3.17
CA ALA A 112 -15.46 -14.05 1.83
C ALA A 112 -16.68 -13.61 1.02
N CYS A 113 -16.47 -12.66 0.13
CA CYS A 113 -17.44 -12.06 -0.76
C CYS A 113 -17.40 -12.73 -2.14
N ALA A 114 -18.46 -13.46 -2.47
CA ALA A 114 -18.61 -14.14 -3.76
C ALA A 114 -19.61 -13.35 -4.62
N HIS A 115 -19.11 -12.71 -5.69
CA HIS A 115 -19.91 -11.97 -6.69
C HIS A 115 -20.83 -10.87 -6.12
N ASP A 116 -20.28 -9.67 -5.91
CA ASP A 116 -20.90 -8.32 -5.81
C ASP A 116 -22.20 -8.11 -4.99
N LEU A 117 -22.75 -9.16 -4.38
CA LEU A 117 -24.10 -9.19 -3.81
C LEU A 117 -24.11 -9.90 -2.46
N GLU A 118 -23.15 -10.79 -2.20
CA GLU A 118 -23.17 -11.64 -1.02
C GLU A 118 -21.78 -11.81 -0.41
N CYS A 119 -21.72 -11.64 0.91
CA CYS A 119 -20.52 -11.90 1.70
C CYS A 119 -20.82 -12.85 2.84
N VAL A 120 -19.84 -13.69 3.12
CA VAL A 120 -19.88 -14.65 4.21
C VAL A 120 -18.88 -14.23 5.28
N GLU A 121 -19.36 -14.00 6.50
CA GLU A 121 -18.51 -13.75 7.67
C GLU A 121 -18.21 -15.08 8.36
N VAL A 122 -16.93 -15.39 8.55
CA VAL A 122 -16.48 -16.58 9.27
C VAL A 122 -15.96 -16.17 10.64
N THR A 123 -16.71 -16.48 11.69
CA THR A 123 -16.28 -16.23 13.07
C THR A 123 -15.91 -17.56 13.74
N SER A 124 -14.67 -17.66 14.21
CA SER A 124 -14.21 -18.80 15.00
C SER A 124 -14.17 -18.42 16.48
N SER A 125 -14.84 -19.20 17.32
CA SER A 125 -14.87 -19.01 18.78
C SER A 125 -14.51 -20.31 19.49
N VAL A 126 -13.90 -20.19 20.67
CA VAL A 126 -13.66 -21.34 21.55
C VAL A 126 -14.79 -21.39 22.56
N GLY A 127 -15.55 -22.49 22.56
CA GLY A 127 -16.64 -22.70 23.50
C GLY A 127 -16.14 -22.91 24.94
N PRO A 128 -17.04 -22.83 25.93
CA PRO A 128 -16.68 -23.08 27.34
C PRO A 128 -16.16 -24.52 27.59
N ASP A 129 -16.45 -25.42 26.67
CA ASP A 129 -16.03 -26.83 26.60
C ASP A 129 -14.64 -27.01 25.97
N GLY A 130 -13.99 -25.93 25.53
CA GLY A 130 -12.72 -25.97 24.81
C GLY A 130 -12.86 -26.41 23.35
N ALA A 131 -14.09 -26.60 22.84
CA ALA A 131 -14.32 -26.96 21.46
C ALA A 131 -14.27 -25.72 20.55
N TYR A 132 -13.59 -25.83 19.40
CA TYR A 132 -13.63 -24.81 18.37
C TYR A 132 -14.99 -24.84 17.67
N ARG A 133 -15.67 -23.69 17.65
CA ARG A 133 -16.95 -23.50 16.97
C ARG A 133 -16.79 -22.42 15.93
N THR A 134 -17.00 -22.79 14.67
CA THR A 134 -17.02 -21.86 13.54
C THR A 134 -18.48 -21.54 13.22
N LYS A 135 -18.82 -20.25 13.23
CA LYS A 135 -20.11 -19.75 12.77
C LYS A 135 -19.90 -19.07 11.41
N VAL A 136 -20.78 -19.41 10.48
CA VAL A 136 -20.77 -18.89 9.11
C VAL A 136 -22.08 -18.14 8.93
N GLU A 137 -22.01 -16.83 8.70
CA GLU A 137 -23.17 -15.97 8.50
C GLU A 137 -23.13 -15.34 7.12
N ARG A 138 -24.26 -15.36 6.41
CA ARG A 138 -24.42 -14.75 5.09
C ARG A 138 -25.03 -13.37 5.23
N TYR A 139 -24.51 -12.43 4.45
CA TYR A 139 -24.98 -11.07 4.36
C TYR A 139 -25.22 -10.71 2.90
N ASP A 140 -26.38 -10.12 2.61
CA ASP A 140 -26.60 -9.35 1.39
C ASP A 140 -25.85 -8.03 1.50
N VAL A 141 -25.18 -7.63 0.41
CA VAL A 141 -24.25 -6.51 0.43
C VAL A 141 -24.61 -5.45 -0.59
N ASP A 142 -24.61 -4.20 -0.14
CA ASP A 142 -24.64 -3.02 -0.99
C ASP A 142 -23.35 -2.22 -0.76
N THR A 143 -22.68 -1.86 -1.85
CA THR A 143 -21.39 -1.14 -1.79
C THR A 143 -21.48 0.17 -2.53
N SER A 144 -20.85 1.20 -1.99
CA SER A 144 -20.70 2.48 -2.68
C SER A 144 -19.31 3.07 -2.44
N VAL A 145 -18.78 3.77 -3.46
CA VAL A 145 -17.49 4.45 -3.38
C VAL A 145 -17.65 5.90 -3.79
N ALA A 146 -17.25 6.82 -2.90
CA ALA A 146 -17.20 8.25 -3.13
C ALA A 146 -15.74 8.70 -3.26
N TRP A 147 -15.38 9.28 -4.41
CA TRP A 147 -14.02 9.75 -4.69
C TRP A 147 -13.87 11.27 -4.47
N TYR A 148 -12.78 11.67 -3.82
CA TYR A 148 -12.50 13.05 -3.41
C TYR A 148 -11.14 13.57 -3.89
N GLY A 149 -10.63 13.03 -5.01
CA GLY A 149 -9.33 13.45 -5.54
C GLY A 149 -8.16 12.68 -4.95
N LEU A 150 -7.83 12.98 -3.68
CA LEU A 150 -6.66 12.44 -2.97
C LEU A 150 -6.96 11.24 -2.07
N PHE A 151 -8.24 10.92 -1.92
CA PHE A 151 -8.74 9.75 -1.21
C PHE A 151 -10.10 9.34 -1.78
N SER A 152 -10.53 8.13 -1.44
CA SER A 152 -11.92 7.71 -1.61
C SER A 152 -12.47 7.16 -0.29
N ILE A 153 -13.78 7.24 -0.12
CA ILE A 153 -14.50 6.62 0.99
C ILE A 153 -15.34 5.51 0.39
N GLY A 154 -15.21 4.31 0.93
CA GLY A 154 -16.01 3.17 0.58
C GLY A 154 -16.93 2.80 1.73
N LEU A 155 -18.18 2.54 1.39
CA LEU A 155 -19.21 2.10 2.32
C LEU A 155 -19.67 0.71 1.87
N MET A 156 -19.85 -0.17 2.85
CA MET A 156 -20.37 -1.51 2.64
C MET A 156 -21.46 -1.77 3.68
N ASP A 157 -22.70 -1.77 3.22
CA ASP A 157 -23.85 -2.13 4.04
C ASP A 157 -24.12 -3.63 3.90
N MET A 158 -24.09 -4.34 5.02
CA MET A 158 -24.33 -5.77 5.11
C MET A 158 -25.63 -6.02 5.87
N ILE A 159 -26.54 -6.78 5.26
CA ILE A 159 -27.84 -7.13 5.83
C ILE A 159 -27.91 -8.65 5.98
N GLY A 160 -28.01 -9.12 7.23
CA GLY A 160 -28.11 -10.54 7.55
C GLY A 160 -29.55 -11.06 7.39
N ASP A 161 -29.69 -12.38 7.26
CA ASP A 161 -30.99 -13.07 7.14
C ASP A 161 -31.94 -12.80 8.33
N ASP A 162 -31.38 -12.48 9.50
CA ASP A 162 -32.12 -12.13 10.72
C ASP A 162 -32.53 -10.64 10.79
N GLY A 163 -32.24 -9.88 9.73
CA GLY A 163 -32.48 -8.45 9.64
C GLY A 163 -31.43 -7.58 10.33
N THR A 164 -30.32 -8.17 10.83
CA THR A 164 -29.21 -7.39 11.37
C THR A 164 -28.55 -6.58 10.27
N LYS A 165 -28.28 -5.30 10.56
CA LYS A 165 -27.59 -4.38 9.64
C LYS A 165 -26.23 -4.01 10.21
N LYS A 166 -25.20 -4.08 9.37
CA LYS A 166 -23.83 -3.72 9.70
C LYS A 166 -23.25 -2.90 8.57
N THR A 167 -22.85 -1.68 8.87
CA THR A 167 -22.17 -0.80 7.93
C THR A 167 -20.68 -0.81 8.22
N ILE A 168 -19.87 -1.17 7.24
CA ILE A 168 -18.42 -0.97 7.27
C ILE A 168 -18.11 0.29 6.47
N THR A 169 -17.32 1.17 7.07
CA THR A 169 -16.78 2.35 6.39
C THR A 169 -15.27 2.21 6.30
N SER A 170 -14.72 2.34 5.10
CA SER A 170 -13.29 2.31 4.88
C SER A 170 -12.86 3.55 4.09
N VAL A 171 -11.66 4.05 4.35
CA VAL A 171 -11.05 5.16 3.61
C VAL A 171 -9.87 4.63 2.80
N ASN A 172 -9.82 4.96 1.51
CA ASN A 172 -8.67 4.69 0.66
C ASN A 172 -7.77 5.92 0.55
N ILE A 173 -6.51 5.82 0.95
CA ILE A 173 -5.52 6.88 0.80
C ILE A 173 -4.37 6.33 -0.04
N GLY A 174 -4.17 6.89 -1.24
CA GLY A 174 -3.06 6.53 -2.11
C GLY A 174 -3.03 5.05 -2.50
N GLY A 175 -4.19 4.42 -2.67
CA GLY A 175 -4.34 3.02 -3.04
C GLY A 175 -4.45 2.04 -1.88
N TYR A 176 -4.46 2.51 -0.63
CA TYR A 176 -4.58 1.65 0.56
C TYR A 176 -5.87 1.90 1.30
N TRP A 177 -6.65 0.84 1.49
CA TRP A 177 -7.88 0.88 2.29
C TRP A 177 -7.57 0.73 3.78
N ILE A 178 -8.25 1.53 4.59
CA ILE A 178 -8.14 1.58 6.04
C ILE A 178 -9.56 1.62 6.59
N ASP A 179 -9.90 0.68 7.47
CA ASP A 179 -11.22 0.66 8.11
C ASP A 179 -11.32 1.73 9.20
N LEU A 180 -12.52 2.31 9.34
CA LEU A 180 -12.85 3.35 10.31
C LEU A 180 -13.68 2.83 11.49
#